data_AF-D5ABK9-F1
#
_entry.id   AF-D5ABK9-F1
#
_cell.length_a   1.000
_cell.length_b   1.000
_cell.length_c   1.000
_cell.angle_alpha   90.00
_cell.angle_beta   90.00
_cell.angle_gamma   90.00
#
_symmetry.space_group_name_H-M   'P 1'
#
loop_
_entity.id
_entity.type
_entity.pdbx_description
1 polymer ?
#
loop_
_entity_poly.entity_id
_entity_poly.type
_entity_poly.pdbx_seq_one_letter_code
_entity_poly.pdbx_strand_id
1 'polypeptide(L)'
;MGAGTTAHLLLHFWPSIEIQGWELDPTVISVGRKYFDLLQLERAHQDKLVVHIGDALEANIPGGFSGIVVDLFSEGVVIPELQRPSTWKCLKDRLRDGGRIMVNCGGRRVEAESPSRDGHMVMQETLGALAEVFPREVFVLRLGYDKEDSSIALTGPLPDLQAWKQSLPPCLRRYVNKWVPV
;
A
#
# COMPACT_ATOMS: atom_id res chain seq x y z
N MET A 1 -4.57 -6.47 4.94
CA MET A 1 -3.61 -7.61 4.97
C MET A 1 -3.96 -8.65 3.91
N GLY A 2 -5.24 -8.76 3.54
CA GLY A 2 -5.71 -9.73 2.57
C GLY A 2 -5.35 -11.15 2.99
N ALA A 3 -5.08 -11.99 1.99
CA ALA A 3 -4.59 -13.35 2.22
C ALA A 3 -3.09 -13.43 2.61
N GLY A 4 -2.39 -12.30 2.75
CA GLY A 4 -0.97 -12.25 3.16
C GLY A 4 0.05 -12.06 2.04
N THR A 5 -0.36 -11.94 0.77
CA THR A 5 0.55 -11.86 -0.39
C THR A 5 1.61 -10.76 -0.26
N THR A 6 1.22 -9.55 0.15
CA THR A 6 2.16 -8.43 0.36
C THR A 6 3.20 -8.77 1.44
N ALA A 7 2.78 -9.39 2.55
CA ALA A 7 3.68 -9.80 3.62
C ALA A 7 4.66 -10.89 3.14
N HIS A 8 4.19 -11.88 2.38
CA HIS A 8 5.04 -12.89 1.75
C HIS A 8 6.13 -12.26 0.87
N LEU A 9 5.76 -11.33 -0.01
CA LEU A 9 6.71 -10.68 -0.91
C LEU A 9 7.72 -9.81 -0.17
N LEU A 10 7.27 -9.04 0.82
CA LEU A 10 8.16 -8.19 1.62
C LEU A 10 9.18 -9.03 2.40
N LEU A 11 8.75 -10.11 3.05
CA LEU A 11 9.65 -11.01 3.80
C LEU A 11 10.55 -11.83 2.87
N HIS A 12 10.11 -12.15 1.65
CA HIS A 12 10.94 -12.82 0.66
C HIS A 12 12.11 -11.95 0.20
N PHE A 13 11.84 -10.69 -0.18
CA PHE A 13 12.88 -9.79 -0.68
C PHE A 13 13.68 -9.09 0.43
N TRP A 14 13.07 -8.86 1.58
CA TRP A 14 13.70 -8.20 2.73
C TRP A 14 13.43 -9.00 4.03
N PRO A 15 14.14 -10.12 4.26
CA PRO A 15 13.85 -11.02 5.39
C PRO A 15 14.05 -10.42 6.79
N SER A 16 14.70 -9.26 6.89
CA SER A 16 14.92 -8.53 8.14
C SER A 16 13.83 -7.51 8.46
N ILE A 17 12.85 -7.29 7.56
CA ILE A 17 11.78 -6.32 7.80
C ILE A 17 10.83 -6.80 8.90
N GLU A 18 10.36 -5.86 9.71
CA GLU A 18 9.26 -6.07 10.66
C GLU A 18 7.97 -5.53 10.05
N ILE A 19 6.90 -6.31 10.11
CA ILE A 19 5.61 -6.08 9.49
C ILE A 19 4.53 -6.17 10.57
N GLN A 20 3.78 -5.08 10.67
CA GLN A 20 2.56 -5.00 11.44
C GLN A 20 1.41 -4.87 10.45
N GLY A 21 0.56 -5.88 10.38
CA GLY A 21 -0.45 -6.00 9.35
C GLY A 21 -1.86 -5.93 9.91
N TRP A 22 -2.72 -5.07 9.36
CA TRP A 22 -4.14 -4.98 9.74
C TRP A 22 -5.04 -5.58 8.67
N GLU A 23 -6.04 -6.35 9.11
CA GLU A 23 -7.18 -6.79 8.31
C GLU A 23 -8.47 -6.47 9.03
N LEU A 24 -9.45 -5.91 8.34
CA LEU A 24 -10.74 -5.61 8.96
C LEU A 24 -11.58 -6.88 9.11
N ASP A 25 -11.58 -7.75 8.10
CA ASP A 25 -12.41 -8.96 8.10
C ASP A 25 -11.66 -10.18 8.67
N PRO A 26 -12.05 -10.70 9.86
CA PRO A 26 -11.45 -11.90 10.43
C PRO A 26 -11.58 -13.15 9.53
N THR A 27 -12.58 -13.18 8.66
CA THR A 27 -12.82 -14.27 7.70
C THR A 27 -11.69 -14.34 6.67
N VAL A 28 -11.26 -13.19 6.14
CA VAL A 28 -10.13 -13.09 5.20
C VAL A 28 -8.86 -13.64 5.85
N ILE A 29 -8.59 -13.30 7.12
CA ILE A 29 -7.45 -13.87 7.87
C ILE A 29 -7.60 -15.37 8.06
N SER A 30 -8.78 -15.86 8.43
CA SER A 30 -9.02 -17.30 8.60
C SER A 30 -8.76 -18.09 7.32
N VAL A 31 -9.18 -17.54 6.17
CA VAL A 31 -8.97 -18.11 4.84
C VAL A 31 -7.49 -18.04 4.46
N GLY A 32 -6.84 -16.90 4.70
CA GLY A 32 -5.40 -16.71 4.53
C GLY A 32 -4.59 -17.78 5.26
N ARG A 33 -4.88 -17.97 6.54
CA ARG A 33 -4.22 -18.96 7.41
C ARG A 33 -4.45 -20.40 6.98
N LYS A 34 -5.64 -20.70 6.44
CA LYS A 34 -6.02 -22.07 6.06
C LYS A 34 -5.54 -22.46 4.67
N TYR A 35 -5.51 -21.52 3.72
CA TYR A 35 -5.35 -21.83 2.30
C TYR A 35 -4.22 -21.09 1.59
N PHE A 36 -3.67 -20.01 2.18
CA PHE A 36 -2.68 -19.14 1.53
C PHE A 36 -1.37 -19.04 2.32
N ASP A 37 -1.03 -20.06 3.09
CA ASP A 37 0.21 -20.18 3.87
C ASP A 37 0.49 -19.07 4.90
N LEU A 38 -0.49 -18.21 5.21
CA LEU A 38 -0.31 -17.12 6.16
C LEU A 38 0.05 -17.65 7.56
N LEU A 39 -0.53 -18.78 7.98
CA LEU A 39 -0.21 -19.38 9.29
C LEU A 39 1.24 -19.86 9.36
N GLN A 40 1.73 -20.45 8.28
CA GLN A 40 3.11 -20.90 8.15
C GLN A 40 4.05 -19.70 8.13
N LEU A 41 3.68 -18.62 7.43
CA LEU A 41 4.44 -17.38 7.42
C LEU A 41 4.53 -16.74 8.82
N GLU A 42 3.42 -16.63 9.55
CA GLU A 42 3.39 -16.13 10.94
C GLU A 42 4.31 -16.97 11.84
N ARG A 43 4.28 -18.31 11.69
CA ARG A 43 5.14 -19.22 12.47
C ARG A 43 6.63 -19.10 12.12
N ALA A 44 6.96 -18.88 10.86
CA ALA A 44 8.33 -18.72 10.41
C ALA A 44 8.93 -17.36 10.81
N HIS A 45 8.07 -16.37 11.13
CA HIS A 45 8.44 -14.98 11.36
C HIS A 45 7.80 -14.41 12.63
N GLN A 46 7.73 -15.17 13.72
CA GLN A 46 7.01 -14.79 14.95
C GLN A 46 7.41 -13.42 15.52
N ASP A 47 8.69 -13.07 15.44
CA ASP A 47 9.20 -11.79 15.94
C ASP A 47 9.14 -10.64 14.91
N LYS A 48 8.69 -10.93 13.69
CA LYS A 48 8.72 -10.00 12.56
C LYS A 48 7.39 -9.77 11.88
N LEU A 49 6.42 -10.69 12.01
CA LEU A 49 5.11 -10.56 11.41
C LEU A 49 4.04 -10.68 12.49
N VAL A 50 3.31 -9.59 12.70
CA VAL A 50 2.14 -9.58 13.60
C VAL A 50 0.92 -9.18 12.79
N VAL A 51 -0.13 -10.01 12.87
CA VAL A 51 -1.40 -9.80 12.19
C VAL A 51 -2.46 -9.36 13.20
N HIS A 52 -3.03 -8.20 12.95
CA HIS A 52 -4.09 -7.57 13.75
C HIS A 52 -5.41 -7.63 13.00
N ILE A 53 -6.48 -7.91 13.74
CA ILE A 53 -7.85 -7.76 13.22
C ILE A 53 -8.38 -6.40 13.69
N GLY A 54 -8.72 -5.52 12.76
CA GLY A 54 -9.22 -4.18 13.05
C GLY A 54 -9.03 -3.20 11.90
N ASP A 55 -9.52 -1.98 12.12
CA ASP A 55 -9.40 -0.90 11.14
C ASP A 55 -7.94 -0.46 10.99
N ALA A 56 -7.39 -0.60 9.79
CA ALA A 56 -6.05 -0.18 9.44
C ALA A 56 -5.87 1.35 9.53
N LEU A 57 -6.94 2.13 9.37
CA LEU A 57 -6.91 3.59 9.52
C LEU A 57 -6.77 4.01 10.97
N GLU A 58 -6.99 3.11 11.95
CA GLU A 58 -6.74 3.34 13.38
C GLU A 58 -5.43 2.68 13.85
N ALA A 59 -4.69 2.02 12.95
CA ALA A 59 -3.44 1.32 13.28
C ALA A 59 -2.40 2.27 13.88
N ASN A 60 -1.83 1.89 15.02
CA ASN A 60 -0.79 2.65 15.71
C ASN A 60 0.18 1.69 16.43
N ILE A 61 1.46 2.04 16.44
CA ILE A 61 2.50 1.32 17.19
C ILE A 61 3.39 2.30 17.95
N PRO A 62 3.92 1.91 19.12
CA PRO A 62 4.94 2.71 19.81
C PRO A 62 6.14 2.98 18.89
N GLY A 63 6.52 4.25 18.76
CA GLY A 63 7.66 4.67 17.94
C GLY A 63 7.38 4.87 16.45
N GLY A 64 6.16 4.60 15.96
CA GLY A 64 5.74 4.87 14.59
C GLY A 64 6.32 3.93 13.53
N PHE A 65 5.91 4.13 12.28
CA PHE A 65 6.25 3.29 11.13
C PHE A 65 7.36 3.92 10.28
N SER A 66 8.36 3.12 9.88
CA SER A 66 9.33 3.55 8.84
C SER A 66 8.72 3.56 7.44
N GLY A 67 7.62 2.84 7.24
CA GLY A 67 6.85 2.85 6.00
C GLY A 67 5.46 2.28 6.21
N ILE A 68 4.48 2.80 5.47
CA ILE A 68 3.08 2.33 5.48
C ILE A 68 2.71 1.91 4.06
N VAL A 69 2.22 0.68 3.89
CA VAL A 69 1.67 0.19 2.63
C VAL A 69 0.15 0.13 2.76
N VAL A 70 -0.55 0.89 1.91
CA VAL A 70 -2.01 1.01 1.93
C VAL A 70 -2.59 0.32 0.70
N ASP A 71 -3.38 -0.72 0.94
CA ASP A 71 -4.08 -1.50 -0.07
C ASP A 71 -5.50 -1.76 0.44
N LEU A 72 -6.31 -0.69 0.50
CA LEU A 72 -7.62 -0.70 1.13
C LEU A 72 -8.71 -0.50 0.06
N PHE A 73 -9.47 -1.57 -0.17
CA PHE A 73 -10.54 -1.61 -1.16
C PHE A 73 -11.82 -2.15 -0.54
N SER A 74 -12.95 -1.63 -1.00
CA SER A 74 -14.29 -2.12 -0.71
C SER A 74 -15.07 -2.14 -2.02
N GLU A 75 -15.75 -3.24 -2.33
CA GLU A 75 -16.50 -3.41 -3.58
C GLU A 75 -15.68 -3.08 -4.84
N GLY A 76 -14.38 -3.43 -4.82
CA GLY A 76 -13.46 -3.21 -5.95
C GLY A 76 -12.96 -1.76 -6.12
N VAL A 77 -13.42 -0.80 -5.32
CA VAL A 77 -12.91 0.58 -5.30
C VAL A 77 -12.06 0.88 -4.08
N VAL A 78 -11.17 1.86 -4.22
CA VAL A 78 -10.51 2.48 -3.08
C VAL A 78 -11.56 3.04 -2.12
N ILE A 79 -11.37 2.81 -0.82
CA ILE A 79 -12.31 3.27 0.20
C ILE A 79 -12.39 4.81 0.24
N PRO A 80 -13.58 5.41 0.46
CA PRO A 80 -13.79 6.87 0.40
C PRO A 80 -12.95 7.65 1.41
N GLU A 81 -12.52 7.02 2.50
CA GLU A 81 -11.68 7.63 3.51
C GLU A 81 -10.35 8.11 2.94
N LEU A 82 -9.81 7.44 1.91
CA LEU A 82 -8.55 7.81 1.26
C LEU A 82 -8.69 9.03 0.32
N GLN A 83 -9.91 9.50 0.05
CA GLN A 83 -10.15 10.75 -0.70
C GLN A 83 -10.14 11.98 0.22
N ARG A 84 -9.91 11.80 1.53
CA ARG A 84 -9.89 12.90 2.51
C ARG A 84 -8.45 13.22 2.92
N PRO A 85 -7.98 14.48 2.77
CA PRO A 85 -6.65 14.90 3.22
C PRO A 85 -6.39 14.61 4.71
N SER A 86 -7.42 14.71 5.56
CA SER A 86 -7.30 14.42 6.99
C SER A 86 -6.84 12.99 7.27
N THR A 87 -7.28 12.02 6.48
CA THR A 87 -6.87 10.62 6.61
C THR A 87 -5.36 10.48 6.36
N TRP A 88 -4.86 11.11 5.30
CA TRP A 88 -3.43 11.11 4.99
C TRP A 88 -2.59 11.84 6.03
N LYS A 89 -3.12 12.92 6.61
CA LYS A 89 -2.47 13.61 7.73
C LYS A 89 -2.33 12.68 8.95
N CYS A 90 -3.40 11.99 9.33
CA CYS A 90 -3.35 11.02 10.43
C CYS A 90 -2.34 9.90 10.17
N LEU A 91 -2.25 9.38 8.94
CA LEU A 91 -1.26 8.36 8.57
C LEU A 91 0.17 8.91 8.58
N LYS A 92 0.36 10.15 8.12
CA LYS A 92 1.65 10.84 8.13
C LYS A 92 2.17 11.03 9.56
N ASP A 93 1.30 11.40 10.49
CA ASP A 93 1.65 11.61 11.90
C ASP A 93 2.11 10.32 12.61
N ARG A 94 1.87 9.15 12.00
CA ARG A 94 2.32 7.84 12.49
C ARG A 94 3.63 7.39 11.86
N LEU A 95 4.16 8.13 10.90
CA LEU A 95 5.47 7.84 10.31
C LEU A 95 6.59 8.32 11.23
N ARG A 96 7.70 7.59 11.20
CA ARG A 96 8.99 8.06 11.72
C ARG A 96 9.56 9.12 10.78
N ASP A 97 10.55 9.87 11.26
CA ASP A 97 11.30 10.80 10.42
C ASP A 97 11.87 10.08 9.18
N GLY A 98 11.57 10.63 8.00
CA GLY A 98 11.96 10.02 6.71
C GLY A 98 11.12 8.82 6.26
N GLY A 99 10.09 8.45 7.03
CA GLY A 99 9.15 7.39 6.66
C GLY A 99 8.28 7.75 5.45
N ARG A 100 7.71 6.74 4.80
CA ARG A 100 6.98 6.91 3.54
C ARG A 100 5.68 6.13 3.49
N ILE A 101 4.76 6.59 2.65
CA ILE A 101 3.52 5.88 2.34
C ILE A 101 3.59 5.41 0.89
N MET A 102 3.27 4.14 0.68
CA MET A 102 2.97 3.59 -0.64
C MET A 102 1.51 3.16 -0.65
N VAL A 103 0.74 3.61 -1.63
CA VAL A 103 -0.69 3.29 -1.74
C VAL A 103 -1.03 2.74 -3.12
N ASN A 104 -1.82 1.68 -3.16
CA ASN A 104 -2.52 1.26 -4.37
C ASN A 104 -3.77 2.15 -4.56
N CYS A 105 -3.78 2.96 -5.61
CA CYS A 105 -4.85 3.90 -5.93
C CYS A 105 -5.92 3.30 -6.84
N GLY A 106 -5.82 2.00 -7.16
CA GLY A 106 -6.75 1.33 -8.07
C GLY A 106 -6.61 1.81 -9.52
N GLY A 107 -7.62 1.49 -10.32
CA GLY A 107 -7.65 1.79 -11.74
C GLY A 107 -8.99 2.26 -12.29
N ARG A 108 -9.02 2.55 -13.60
CA ARG A 108 -10.20 3.12 -14.30
C ARG A 108 -11.44 2.23 -14.30
N ARG A 109 -11.29 0.90 -14.23
CA ARG A 109 -12.43 -0.02 -14.12
C ARG A 109 -12.53 -0.56 -12.71
N VAL A 110 -13.57 -0.11 -12.03
CA VAL A 110 -14.32 -1.02 -11.17
C VAL A 110 -15.25 -1.78 -12.11
N GLU A 111 -15.17 -3.10 -12.16
CA GLU A 111 -16.37 -3.86 -12.50
C GLU A 111 -17.34 -3.61 -11.35
N ALA A 112 -18.11 -2.53 -11.50
CA ALA A 112 -18.92 -2.05 -10.42
C ALA A 112 -20.16 -2.95 -10.36
N GLU A 113 -20.25 -3.75 -9.29
CA GLU A 113 -21.55 -4.25 -8.82
C GLU A 113 -22.48 -3.06 -8.47
N SER A 114 -21.95 -1.83 -8.42
CA SER A 114 -22.66 -0.56 -8.24
C SER A 114 -22.27 0.49 -9.31
N PRO A 115 -23.12 0.81 -10.30
CA PRO A 115 -22.83 1.77 -11.39
C PRO A 115 -22.61 3.25 -10.96
N SER A 116 -22.43 3.52 -9.66
CA SER A 116 -22.49 4.86 -9.08
C SER A 116 -21.14 5.57 -8.90
N ARG A 117 -19.99 4.89 -9.05
CA ARG A 117 -18.66 5.49 -8.82
C ARG A 117 -17.67 5.22 -9.96
N ASP A 118 -17.23 6.30 -10.62
CA ASP A 118 -16.16 6.26 -11.61
C ASP A 118 -14.81 6.01 -10.91
N GLY A 119 -14.23 4.84 -11.12
CA GLY A 119 -12.92 4.46 -10.56
C GLY A 119 -11.79 5.40 -10.97
N HIS A 120 -11.88 6.05 -12.14
CA HIS A 120 -10.91 7.07 -12.53
C HIS A 120 -11.00 8.32 -11.65
N MET A 121 -12.22 8.78 -11.38
CA MET A 121 -12.47 9.94 -10.51
C MET A 121 -12.00 9.64 -9.08
N VAL A 122 -12.35 8.48 -8.54
CA VAL A 122 -11.90 8.02 -7.21
C VAL A 122 -10.37 8.01 -7.11
N MET A 123 -9.68 7.50 -8.15
CA MET A 123 -8.22 7.50 -8.19
C MET A 123 -7.66 8.95 -8.19
N GLN A 124 -8.23 9.85 -8.99
CA GLN A 124 -7.78 11.25 -9.04
C GLN A 124 -8.01 11.98 -7.71
N GLU A 125 -9.17 11.80 -7.08
CA GLU A 125 -9.50 12.39 -5.78
C GLU A 125 -8.56 11.86 -4.69
N THR A 126 -8.25 10.56 -4.72
CA THR A 126 -7.28 9.94 -3.81
C THR A 126 -5.88 10.54 -3.98
N LEU A 127 -5.41 10.69 -5.22
CA LEU A 127 -4.12 11.30 -5.51
C LEU A 127 -4.07 12.78 -5.11
N GLY A 128 -5.14 13.53 -5.37
CA GLY A 128 -5.27 14.93 -4.98
C GLY A 128 -5.21 15.12 -3.46
N ALA A 129 -5.96 14.31 -2.72
CA ALA A 129 -5.95 14.32 -1.26
C ALA A 129 -4.58 13.98 -0.68
N LEU A 130 -3.85 13.04 -1.30
CA LEU A 130 -2.49 12.69 -0.91
C LEU A 130 -1.51 13.83 -1.20
N ALA A 131 -1.61 14.47 -2.38
CA ALA A 131 -0.74 15.57 -2.80
C ALA A 131 -0.93 16.85 -1.97
N GLU A 132 -2.12 17.08 -1.41
CA GLU A 132 -2.36 18.17 -0.47
C GLU A 132 -1.51 18.03 0.82
N VAL A 133 -1.32 16.80 1.31
CA VAL A 133 -0.56 16.50 2.54
C VAL A 133 0.95 16.33 2.28
N PHE A 134 1.31 15.94 1.05
CA PHE A 134 2.69 15.72 0.59
C PHE A 134 3.01 16.58 -0.65
N PRO A 135 3.04 17.91 -0.51
CA PRO A 135 3.15 18.81 -1.66
C PRO A 135 4.48 18.65 -2.40
N ARG A 136 4.40 18.32 -3.69
CA ARG A 136 5.55 18.02 -4.59
C ARG A 136 6.35 16.77 -4.19
N GLU A 137 5.76 15.92 -3.36
CA GLU A 137 6.39 14.71 -2.84
C GLU A 137 5.52 13.48 -3.09
N VAL A 138 4.70 13.49 -4.15
CA VAL A 138 3.92 12.32 -4.58
C VAL A 138 4.34 11.92 -5.98
N PHE A 139 4.74 10.66 -6.12
CA PHE A 139 5.13 10.06 -7.38
C PHE A 139 4.24 8.86 -7.67
N VAL A 140 3.79 8.71 -8.90
CA VAL A 140 2.88 7.64 -9.35
C VAL A 140 3.58 6.73 -10.33
N LEU A 141 3.40 5.43 -10.11
CA LEU A 141 3.71 4.36 -11.05
C LEU A 141 2.40 3.84 -11.63
N ARG A 142 2.24 3.98 -12.95
CA ARG A 142 1.12 3.37 -13.69
C ARG A 142 1.52 1.99 -14.19
N LEU A 143 0.79 0.97 -13.76
CA LEU A 143 0.96 -0.42 -14.13
C LEU A 143 -0.17 -0.79 -15.08
N GLY A 144 0.16 -1.05 -16.36
CA GLY A 144 -0.83 -1.40 -17.36
C GLY A 144 -0.32 -1.46 -18.80
N TYR A 145 -1.02 -2.22 -19.65
CA TYR A 145 -1.02 -2.14 -21.12
C TYR A 145 -2.47 -1.91 -21.56
N ASP A 146 -2.83 -0.72 -22.04
CA ASP A 146 -4.10 -0.25 -22.66
C ASP A 146 -5.47 -0.61 -22.02
N LYS A 147 -5.58 -1.61 -21.13
CA LYS A 147 -6.84 -2.20 -20.63
C LYS A 147 -6.89 -2.43 -19.11
N GLU A 148 -5.75 -2.46 -18.41
CA GLU A 148 -5.65 -2.59 -16.95
C GLU A 148 -4.77 -1.45 -16.42
N ASP A 149 -5.37 -0.29 -16.11
CA ASP A 149 -4.62 0.87 -15.61
C ASP A 149 -4.63 0.90 -14.07
N SER A 150 -3.83 0.08 -13.39
CA SER A 150 -3.65 0.23 -11.94
C SER A 150 -2.58 1.26 -11.63
N SER A 151 -2.77 2.11 -10.62
CA SER A 151 -1.82 3.14 -10.22
C SER A 151 -1.37 2.94 -8.79
N ILE A 152 -0.06 3.02 -8.56
CA ILE A 152 0.53 3.04 -7.22
C ILE A 152 1.13 4.42 -6.98
N ALA A 153 0.89 5.03 -5.84
CA ALA A 153 1.56 6.26 -5.42
C ALA A 153 2.58 6.00 -4.31
N LEU A 154 3.66 6.78 -4.30
CA LEU A 154 4.72 6.77 -3.30
C LEU A 154 4.98 8.19 -2.82
N THR A 155 5.05 8.39 -1.50
CA THR A 155 5.34 9.69 -0.90
C THR A 155 6.84 9.93 -0.62
N GLY A 156 7.19 11.20 -0.44
CA GLY A 156 8.53 11.69 -0.15
C GLY A 156 9.39 11.89 -1.41
N PRO A 157 10.60 12.45 -1.28
CA PRO A 157 11.49 12.71 -2.40
C PRO A 157 11.95 11.41 -3.06
N LEU A 158 12.04 11.34 -4.39
CA LEU A 158 12.64 10.15 -5.03
C LEU A 158 14.09 9.96 -4.57
N PRO A 159 14.52 8.73 -4.25
CA PRO A 159 15.92 8.45 -3.98
C PRO A 159 16.76 8.61 -5.26
N ASP A 160 18.08 8.60 -5.11
CA ASP A 160 18.97 8.48 -6.27
C ASP A 160 18.61 7.22 -7.07
N LEU A 161 18.27 7.40 -8.35
CA LEU A 161 17.70 6.34 -9.17
C LEU A 161 18.69 5.20 -9.43
N GLN A 162 19.99 5.48 -9.45
CA GLN A 162 21.01 4.45 -9.69
C GLN A 162 21.26 3.64 -8.42
N ALA A 163 21.44 4.30 -7.27
CA ALA A 163 21.54 3.66 -5.97
C ALA A 163 20.29 2.81 -5.67
N TRP A 164 19.10 3.34 -5.98
CA TRP A 164 17.85 2.61 -5.80
C TRP A 164 17.76 1.36 -6.70
N LYS A 165 18.15 1.45 -7.97
CA LYS A 165 18.24 0.26 -8.84
C LYS A 165 19.22 -0.78 -8.30
N GLN A 166 20.36 -0.34 -7.77
CA GLN A 166 21.37 -1.25 -7.26
C GLN A 166 20.91 -1.99 -5.99
N SER A 167 20.13 -1.33 -5.13
CA SER A 167 19.58 -1.92 -3.91
C SER A 167 18.36 -2.81 -4.12
N LEU A 168 17.71 -2.74 -5.30
CA LEU A 168 16.52 -3.54 -5.61
C LEU A 168 16.86 -4.92 -6.20
N PRO A 169 16.01 -5.94 -5.92
CA PRO A 169 16.00 -7.21 -6.64
C PRO A 169 15.93 -7.00 -8.16
N PRO A 170 16.66 -7.80 -8.97
CA PRO A 170 16.74 -7.60 -10.43
C PRO A 170 15.38 -7.48 -11.13
N CYS A 171 14.38 -8.24 -10.69
CA CYS A 171 13.04 -8.24 -11.27
C CYS A 171 12.28 -6.90 -11.09
N LEU A 172 12.65 -6.10 -10.08
CA LEU A 172 12.01 -4.83 -9.73
C LEU A 172 12.70 -3.59 -10.33
N ARG A 173 13.97 -3.71 -10.77
CA ARG A 173 14.78 -2.58 -11.26
C ARG A 173 14.15 -1.83 -12.44
N ARG A 174 13.38 -2.55 -13.27
CA ARG A 174 12.68 -2.00 -14.44
C ARG A 174 11.65 -0.91 -14.11
N TYR A 175 11.19 -0.84 -12.85
CA TYR A 175 10.15 0.11 -12.43
C TYR A 175 10.71 1.43 -11.93
N VAL A 176 11.99 1.51 -11.58
CA VAL A 176 12.59 2.72 -10.97
C VAL A 176 12.45 3.97 -11.83
N ASN A 177 12.57 3.83 -13.15
CA ASN A 177 12.45 4.97 -14.08
C ASN A 177 11.01 5.30 -14.48
N LYS A 178 10.01 4.59 -13.95
CA LYS A 178 8.60 4.73 -14.37
C LYS A 178 7.76 5.58 -13.41
N TRP A 179 8.35 6.04 -12.31
CA TRP A 179 7.70 6.93 -11.35
C TRP A 179 7.67 8.35 -11.90
N VAL A 180 6.47 8.95 -11.95
CA VAL A 180 6.25 10.33 -12.43
C VAL A 180 5.60 11.16 -11.34
N PRO A 181 5.91 12.46 -11.20
CA PRO A 181 5.23 13.31 -10.23
C PRO A 181 3.72 13.43 -10.54
N VAL A 182 2.91 13.58 -9.50
CA VAL A 182 1.48 13.96 -9.59
C VAL A 182 1.36 15.43 -9.95
#